data_AF-A0A2A9PAZ1-F1
#
_entry.id   AF-A0A2A9PAZ1-F1
#
_cell.length_a   1.000
_cell.length_b   1.000
_cell.length_c   1.000
_cell.angle_alpha   90.00
_cell.angle_beta   90.00
_cell.angle_gamma   90.00
#
_symmetry.space_group_name_H-M   'P 1'
#
loop_
_entity.id
_entity.type
_entity.pdbx_description
1 polymer ?
#
loop_
_entity_poly.entity_id
_entity_poly.type
_entity_poly.pdbx_seq_one_letter_code
_entity_poly.pdbx_strand_id
1 'polypeptide(L)'
;MGTYDSIYLSMARDPTQAPDVLVKKGPWHGDWYDVRLNIRRLFGTRIIHIRDINYFRLFARKYIQGRVDRWRITSAIFTARCAGNPSLWLKNSQYEGVEKMVDAEWAPPDNEVDGSLDFDSWKWANEGVTDKTTIRTHDGGDF
;
A
#
# COMPACT_ATOMS: atom_id res chain seq x y z
N MET A 1 6.39 16.83 5.57
CA MET A 1 6.69 17.77 4.47
C MET A 1 5.82 17.38 3.30
N GLY A 2 5.22 18.35 2.60
CA GLY A 2 4.48 18.11 1.36
C GLY A 2 5.41 18.13 0.13
N THR A 3 4.85 17.90 -1.05
CA THR A 3 5.56 18.00 -2.35
C THR A 3 4.57 18.45 -3.41
N TYR A 4 5.05 19.00 -4.53
CA TYR A 4 4.27 19.23 -5.74
C TYR A 4 4.19 17.97 -6.62
N ASP A 5 5.06 16.98 -6.36
CA ASP A 5 5.07 15.72 -7.06
C ASP A 5 3.78 14.92 -6.84
N SER A 6 3.54 13.96 -7.72
CA SER A 6 2.42 13.04 -7.60
C SER A 6 2.89 11.74 -6.98
N ILE A 7 2.24 11.31 -5.89
CA ILE A 7 2.58 10.07 -5.18
C ILE A 7 1.75 8.91 -5.73
N TYR A 8 2.41 7.81 -6.01
CA TYR A 8 1.81 6.58 -6.53
C TYR A 8 2.10 5.41 -5.60
N LEU A 9 1.18 4.45 -5.58
CA LEU A 9 1.30 3.17 -4.89
C LEU A 9 1.36 2.05 -5.93
N SER A 10 2.26 1.09 -5.72
CA SER A 10 2.23 -0.23 -6.37
C SER A 10 2.30 -1.32 -5.31
N MET A 11 1.73 -2.50 -5.60
CA MET A 11 1.82 -3.70 -4.78
C MET A 11 2.60 -4.84 -5.46
N ALA A 12 3.13 -4.59 -6.67
CA ALA A 12 3.98 -5.56 -7.38
C ALA A 12 5.45 -5.36 -7.03
N ARG A 13 6.15 -6.46 -6.76
CA ARG A 13 7.60 -6.48 -6.48
C ARG A 13 8.45 -6.16 -7.70
N ASP A 14 8.00 -6.59 -8.89
CA ASP A 14 8.67 -6.26 -10.15
C ASP A 14 8.16 -4.90 -10.65
N PRO A 15 9.01 -3.85 -10.68
CA PRO A 15 8.63 -2.52 -11.15
C PRO A 15 8.21 -2.48 -12.62
N THR A 16 8.70 -3.42 -13.43
CA THR A 16 8.53 -3.41 -14.89
C THR A 16 7.13 -3.85 -15.33
N GLN A 17 6.42 -4.58 -14.46
CA GLN A 17 5.07 -5.09 -14.71
C GLN A 17 4.05 -4.55 -13.70
N ALA A 18 4.42 -3.53 -12.93
CA ALA A 18 3.65 -3.06 -11.79
C ALA A 18 2.52 -2.11 -12.19
N PRO A 19 1.23 -2.50 -12.09
CA PRO A 19 0.15 -1.53 -12.08
C PRO A 19 0.31 -0.62 -10.87
N ASP A 20 0.17 0.68 -11.09
CA ASP A 20 0.18 1.68 -10.02
C ASP A 20 -1.17 2.41 -9.90
N VAL A 21 -1.36 3.00 -8.73
CA VAL A 21 -2.51 3.81 -8.37
C VAL A 21 -2.02 5.15 -7.87
N LEU A 22 -2.57 6.23 -8.41
CA LEU A 22 -2.33 7.57 -7.90
C LEU A 22 -2.91 7.68 -6.49
N VAL A 23 -2.06 8.02 -5.52
CA VAL A 23 -2.46 8.33 -4.15
C VAL A 23 -2.96 9.77 -4.09
N LYS A 24 -2.10 10.71 -4.48
CA LYS A 24 -2.40 12.14 -4.45
C LYS A 24 -1.47 12.91 -5.37
N LYS A 25 -1.99 13.94 -6.03
CA LYS A 25 -1.17 14.97 -6.69
C LYS A 25 -0.91 16.10 -5.71
N GLY A 26 0.35 16.50 -5.57
CA GLY A 26 0.74 17.65 -4.75
C GLY A 26 0.27 17.55 -3.29
N PRO A 27 0.61 16.46 -2.54
CA PRO A 27 0.18 16.32 -1.17
C PRO A 27 0.75 17.44 -0.28
N TRP A 28 -0.12 18.01 0.54
CA TRP A 28 0.23 18.97 1.58
C TRP A 28 0.81 18.29 2.82
N HIS A 29 1.60 19.05 3.58
CA HIS A 29 2.13 18.58 4.85
C HIS A 29 1.01 18.37 5.87
N GLY A 30 1.17 17.37 6.74
CA GLY A 30 0.27 17.15 7.89
C GLY A 30 -1.03 16.39 7.57
N ASP A 31 -1.30 16.14 6.30
CA ASP A 31 -2.55 15.49 5.86
C ASP A 31 -2.43 13.97 5.77
N TRP A 32 -3.55 13.30 6.06
CA TRP A 32 -3.79 11.90 5.77
C TRP A 32 -4.58 11.75 4.47
N TYR A 33 -4.21 10.75 3.65
CA TYR A 33 -4.86 10.49 2.37
C TYR A 33 -5.37 9.06 2.32
N ASP A 34 -6.69 8.92 2.25
CA ASP A 34 -7.34 7.63 2.06
C ASP A 34 -7.56 7.35 0.57
N VAL A 35 -7.07 6.20 0.11
CA VAL A 35 -7.17 5.78 -1.30
C VAL A 35 -7.83 4.42 -1.38
N ARG A 36 -8.93 4.34 -2.13
CA ARG A 36 -9.56 3.05 -2.44
C ARG A 36 -8.84 2.39 -3.60
N LEU A 37 -8.23 1.25 -3.34
CA LEU A 37 -7.49 0.49 -4.34
C LEU A 37 -8.44 -0.34 -5.20
N ASN A 38 -8.26 -0.27 -6.52
CA ASN A 38 -8.94 -1.16 -7.44
C ASN A 38 -8.15 -2.47 -7.54
N ILE A 39 -8.53 -3.46 -6.73
CA ILE A 39 -7.87 -4.78 -6.70
C ILE A 39 -7.90 -5.49 -8.06
N ARG A 40 -8.93 -5.27 -8.89
CA ARG A 40 -8.97 -5.84 -10.24
C ARG A 40 -7.88 -5.25 -11.14
N ARG A 41 -7.58 -3.96 -10.97
CA ARG A 41 -6.47 -3.32 -11.70
C ARG A 41 -5.11 -3.76 -11.17
N LEU A 42 -4.98 -3.96 -9.86
CA LEU A 42 -3.70 -4.29 -9.23
C LEU A 42 -3.33 -5.78 -9.34
N PHE A 43 -4.32 -6.67 -9.24
CA PHE A 43 -4.11 -8.12 -9.14
C PHE A 43 -4.84 -8.92 -10.23
N GLY A 44 -5.57 -8.25 -11.13
CA GLY A 44 -6.34 -8.92 -12.19
C GLY A 44 -7.66 -9.54 -11.74
N THR A 45 -7.89 -9.69 -10.43
CA THR A 45 -9.07 -10.37 -9.85
C THR A 45 -9.94 -9.45 -9.01
N ARG A 46 -11.21 -9.83 -8.78
CA ARG A 46 -12.13 -9.08 -7.91
C ARG A 46 -12.02 -9.45 -6.43
N ILE A 47 -11.29 -10.52 -6.13
CA ILE A 47 -11.07 -11.05 -4.79
C ILE A 47 -9.65 -11.60 -4.81
N ILE A 48 -8.89 -11.29 -3.77
CA ILE A 48 -7.51 -11.77 -3.58
C ILE A 48 -7.40 -12.43 -2.21
N HIS A 49 -6.47 -13.36 -2.08
CA HIS A 49 -6.13 -13.88 -0.76
C HIS A 49 -5.23 -12.85 -0.07
N ILE A 50 -5.40 -12.67 1.24
CA ILE A 50 -4.65 -11.62 1.97
C ILE A 50 -3.12 -11.85 1.90
N ARG A 51 -2.67 -13.10 1.78
CA ARG A 51 -1.24 -13.46 1.59
C ARG A 51 -0.66 -12.98 0.25
N ASP A 52 -1.50 -12.69 -0.73
CA ASP A 52 -1.06 -12.14 -2.02
C ASP A 52 -0.67 -10.66 -1.86
N ILE A 53 -1.12 -10.00 -0.78
CA ILE A 53 -0.72 -8.65 -0.39
C ILE A 53 0.52 -8.73 0.50
N ASN A 54 1.68 -8.93 -0.11
CA ASN A 54 2.95 -9.15 0.62
C ASN A 54 4.02 -8.08 0.38
N TYR A 55 3.72 -7.04 -0.40
CA TYR A 55 4.65 -5.96 -0.73
C TYR A 55 3.88 -4.69 -1.07
N PHE A 56 4.52 -3.55 -0.82
CA PHE A 56 4.11 -2.29 -1.38
C PHE A 56 5.32 -1.43 -1.73
N ARG A 57 5.11 -0.46 -2.62
CA ARG A 57 5.99 0.69 -2.79
C ARG A 57 5.20 1.97 -3.01
N LEU A 58 5.68 3.06 -2.42
CA LEU A 58 5.22 4.42 -2.62
C LEU A 58 6.34 5.23 -3.24
N PHE A 59 6.07 5.85 -4.38
CA PHE A 59 7.06 6.60 -5.15
C PHE A 59 6.46 7.86 -5.75
N ALA A 60 7.30 8.85 -6.00
CA ALA A 60 6.90 10.11 -6.61
C ALA A 60 7.14 10.08 -8.13
N ARG A 61 6.23 10.69 -8.89
CA ARG A 61 6.51 11.15 -10.26
C ARG A 61 6.60 12.67 -10.24
N LYS A 62 7.71 13.18 -10.77
CA LYS A 62 8.03 14.60 -10.76
C LYS A 62 6.97 15.45 -11.44
N TYR A 63 6.60 16.56 -10.81
CA TYR A 63 5.88 17.64 -11.49
C TYR A 63 6.82 18.40 -12.44
N ILE A 64 8.06 18.68 -12.00
CA ILE A 64 9.12 19.30 -12.80
C ILE A 64 10.40 18.47 -12.65
N GLN A 65 10.94 18.00 -13.78
CA GLN A 65 12.19 17.22 -13.82
C GLN A 65 13.40 18.10 -13.43
N GLY A 66 14.36 17.51 -12.75
CA GLY A 66 15.60 18.14 -12.26
C GLY A 66 15.42 19.04 -11.05
N ARG A 67 14.21 19.15 -10.49
CA ARG A 67 13.92 19.99 -9.33
C ARG A 67 13.74 19.12 -8.09
N VAL A 68 14.61 19.33 -7.11
CA VAL A 68 14.48 18.71 -5.78
C VAL A 68 13.16 19.15 -5.13
N ASP A 69 12.35 18.18 -4.75
CA ASP A 69 11.03 18.37 -4.14
C ASP A 69 10.70 17.22 -3.19
N ARG A 70 11.46 17.19 -2.10
CA ARG A 70 11.45 16.13 -1.10
C ARG A 70 10.12 16.08 -0.35
N TRP A 71 9.61 14.89 -0.14
CA TRP A 71 8.45 14.65 0.73
C TRP A 71 8.81 13.73 1.89
N ARG A 72 7.95 13.72 2.90
CA ARG A 72 8.09 12.85 4.07
C ARG A 72 6.83 12.01 4.25
N ILE A 73 6.99 10.71 4.38
CA ILE A 73 5.95 9.83 4.91
C ILE A 73 6.19 9.59 6.39
N THR A 74 5.12 9.58 7.18
CA THR A 74 5.18 9.19 8.60
C THR A 74 4.59 7.82 8.83
N SER A 75 3.53 7.46 8.08
CA SER A 75 2.86 6.18 8.20
C SER A 75 2.31 5.69 6.88
N ALA A 76 2.35 4.38 6.65
CA ALA A 76 1.55 3.68 5.64
C ALA A 76 0.70 2.61 6.33
N ILE A 77 -0.62 2.70 6.19
CA ILE A 77 -1.58 1.79 6.82
C ILE A 77 -2.44 1.18 5.73
N PHE A 78 -2.52 -0.15 5.73
CA PHE A 78 -3.33 -0.88 4.76
C PHE A 78 -4.56 -1.45 5.45
N THR A 79 -5.71 -1.29 4.80
CA THR A 79 -6.96 -1.92 5.25
C THR A 79 -7.54 -2.77 4.13
N ALA A 80 -8.07 -3.93 4.49
CA ALA A 80 -8.68 -4.87 3.56
C ALA A 80 -10.06 -5.28 4.08
N ARG A 81 -11.04 -5.33 3.18
CA ARG A 81 -12.41 -5.72 3.49
C ARG A 81 -12.63 -7.16 3.07
N CYS A 82 -13.22 -7.98 3.94
CA CYS A 82 -13.50 -9.38 3.61
C CYS A 82 -14.59 -9.47 2.53
N ALA A 83 -14.34 -10.25 1.47
CA ALA A 83 -15.27 -10.40 0.36
C ALA A 83 -16.57 -11.12 0.77
N GLY A 84 -16.47 -12.12 1.67
CA GLY A 84 -17.63 -12.90 2.14
C GLY A 84 -18.42 -12.23 3.27
N ASN A 85 -17.81 -11.28 3.99
CA ASN A 85 -18.48 -10.50 5.01
C ASN A 85 -17.95 -9.05 4.98
N PRO A 86 -18.64 -8.15 4.25
CA PRO A 86 -18.20 -6.77 4.10
C PRO A 86 -18.21 -5.95 5.41
N SER A 87 -18.73 -6.47 6.52
CA SER A 87 -18.61 -5.80 7.82
C SER A 87 -17.24 -6.02 8.46
N LEU A 88 -16.46 -7.01 7.99
CA LEU A 88 -15.16 -7.35 8.56
C LEU A 88 -14.01 -6.70 7.81
N TRP A 89 -13.08 -6.13 8.59
CA TRP A 89 -11.90 -5.43 8.10
C TRP A 89 -10.64 -5.95 8.75
N LEU A 90 -9.61 -6.16 7.94
CA LEU A 90 -8.24 -6.37 8.37
C LEU A 90 -7.46 -5.06 8.24
N LYS A 91 -6.54 -4.81 9.17
CA LYS A 91 -5.62 -3.68 9.19
C LYS A 91 -4.18 -4.20 9.30
N ASN A 92 -3.28 -3.64 8.51
CA ASN A 92 -1.84 -3.79 8.66
C ASN A 92 -1.23 -2.40 8.95
N SER A 93 -0.56 -2.29 10.11
CA SER A 93 0.05 -1.08 10.67
C SER A 93 1.58 -1.19 10.73
N GLN A 94 2.21 -2.14 10.03
CA GLN A 94 3.66 -2.42 10.14
C GLN A 94 4.53 -1.20 9.81
N TYR A 95 4.04 -0.28 8.97
CA TYR A 95 4.74 0.93 8.53
C TYR A 95 4.21 2.19 9.20
N GLU A 96 3.57 2.06 10.36
CA GLU A 96 3.19 3.19 11.20
C GLU A 96 4.42 3.75 11.91
N GLY A 97 4.68 5.06 11.76
CA GLY A 97 5.85 5.71 12.37
C GLY A 97 7.18 5.51 11.61
N VAL A 98 7.15 5.12 10.33
CA VAL A 98 8.36 4.88 9.51
C VAL A 98 9.23 6.14 9.29
N GLU A 99 8.65 7.34 9.36
CA GLU A 99 9.32 8.64 9.21
C GLU A 99 10.46 8.68 8.16
N LYS A 100 10.11 8.51 6.87
CA LYS A 100 11.09 8.49 5.77
C LYS A 100 11.00 9.72 4.88
N MET A 101 12.15 10.35 4.62
CA MET A 101 12.32 11.41 3.61
C MET A 101 12.63 10.79 2.25
N VAL A 102 12.03 11.32 1.18
CA VAL A 102 12.10 10.74 -0.17
C VAL A 102 12.16 11.83 -1.23
N ASP A 103 12.90 11.60 -2.31
CA ASP A 103 12.83 12.39 -3.56
C ASP A 103 12.96 11.46 -4.77
N ALA A 104 12.09 11.61 -5.77
CA ALA A 104 12.10 10.73 -6.96
C ALA A 104 13.43 10.68 -7.72
N GLU A 105 14.28 11.71 -7.58
CA GLU A 105 15.58 11.80 -8.28
C GLU A 105 16.77 11.35 -7.41
N TRP A 106 16.53 10.94 -6.17
CA TRP A 106 17.59 10.37 -5.34
C TRP A 106 17.97 8.95 -5.78
N ALA A 107 19.12 8.48 -5.30
CA ALA A 107 19.50 7.09 -5.51
C ALA A 107 18.69 6.19 -4.55
N PRO A 108 18.45 4.92 -4.93
CA PRO A 108 17.92 3.93 -3.98
C PRO A 108 18.78 3.85 -2.71
N PRO A 109 18.16 3.67 -1.53
CA PRO A 109 16.74 3.40 -1.32
C PRO A 109 15.89 4.67 -1.09
N ASP A 110 16.44 5.87 -1.23
CA ASP A 110 15.79 7.13 -0.80
C ASP A 110 14.92 7.78 -1.88
N ASN A 111 14.70 7.06 -2.98
CA ASN A 111 13.81 7.46 -4.08
C ASN A 111 12.37 6.96 -3.94
N GLU A 112 12.14 6.00 -3.04
CA GLU A 112 10.82 5.45 -2.76
C GLU A 112 10.71 4.93 -1.31
N VAL A 113 9.51 4.53 -0.91
CA VAL A 113 9.23 3.87 0.37
C VAL A 113 8.64 2.52 0.03
N ASP A 114 9.31 1.44 0.40
CA ASP A 114 8.84 0.12 0.07
C ASP A 114 9.08 -0.88 1.21
N GLY A 115 8.50 -2.06 1.06
CA GLY A 115 8.83 -3.20 1.90
C GLY A 115 7.78 -4.29 1.94
N SER A 116 8.08 -5.36 2.69
CA SER A 116 7.20 -6.52 2.83
C SER A 116 6.02 -6.21 3.72
N LEU A 117 4.85 -6.74 3.35
CA LEU A 117 3.68 -6.76 4.23
C LEU A 117 3.56 -8.16 4.81
N ASP A 118 3.93 -8.30 6.08
CA ASP A 118 3.94 -9.60 6.71
C ASP A 118 2.50 -10.06 6.98
N PHE A 119 2.20 -11.32 6.65
CA PHE A 119 0.86 -11.89 6.85
C PHE A 119 0.42 -11.79 8.32
N ASP A 120 1.35 -12.02 9.25
CA ASP A 120 1.06 -12.02 10.69
C ASP A 120 0.79 -10.62 11.24
N SER A 121 1.16 -9.57 10.51
CA SER A 121 0.90 -8.17 10.86
C SER A 121 -0.52 -7.71 10.54
N TRP A 122 -1.32 -8.53 9.84
CA TRP A 122 -2.73 -8.24 9.60
C TRP A 122 -3.58 -8.62 10.81
N LYS A 123 -4.29 -7.63 11.38
CA LYS A 123 -5.17 -7.79 12.54
C LYS A 123 -6.59 -7.37 12.20
N TRP A 124 -7.58 -7.96 12.86
CA TRP A 124 -8.97 -7.50 12.73
C TRP A 124 -9.09 -6.07 13.29
N ALA A 125 -9.66 -5.17 12.50
CA ALA A 125 -9.84 -3.77 12.89
C ALA A 125 -11.07 -3.55 13.78
N ASN A 126 -12.02 -4.48 13.76
CA ASN A 126 -13.19 -4.44 14.62
C ASN A 126 -12.88 -5.24 15.88
N GLU A 127 -12.60 -4.55 16.99
CA GLU A 127 -12.50 -5.19 18.30
C GLU A 127 -13.84 -5.87 18.63
N GLY A 128 -13.82 -7.17 18.95
CA GLY A 128 -15.01 -7.92 19.36
C GLY A 128 -15.64 -8.86 18.32
N VAL A 129 -15.14 -8.92 17.08
CA VAL A 129 -15.54 -10.00 16.16
C VAL A 129 -14.74 -11.26 16.48
N THR A 130 -15.14 -11.97 17.53
CA THR A 130 -14.86 -13.39 17.66
C THR A 130 -15.80 -14.14 16.72
N ASP A 131 -15.44 -14.27 15.45
CA ASP A 131 -16.11 -15.26 14.61
C ASP A 131 -15.12 -16.14 13.89
N LYS A 132 -15.47 -17.43 13.88
CA LYS A 132 -14.75 -18.59 13.37
C LYS A 132 -14.54 -18.49 11.86
N THR A 133 -13.81 -17.47 11.42
CA THR A 133 -13.47 -17.29 10.02
C THR A 133 -12.37 -18.29 9.72
N THR A 134 -12.76 -19.43 9.15
CA THR A 134 -11.81 -20.40 8.61
C THR A 134 -11.05 -19.67 7.51
N ILE A 135 -9.79 -19.33 7.78
CA ILE A 135 -8.86 -18.83 6.77
C ILE A 135 -8.68 -19.99 5.78
N ARG A 136 -9.39 -19.94 4.65
CA ARG A 136 -9.21 -20.90 3.56
C ARG A 136 -7.90 -20.53 2.87
N THR A 137 -6.84 -21.26 3.18
CA THR A 137 -5.65 -21.30 2.34
C THR A 137 -6.05 -21.89 1.00
N HIS A 138 -5.72 -21.21 -0.09
CA HIS A 138 -5.77 -21.84 -1.41
C HIS A 138 -4.55 -22.74 -1.47
N ASP A 139 -4.75 -24.04 -1.24
CA ASP A 139 -3.70 -25.02 -1.51
C ASP A 139 -3.48 -25.01 -3.03
N GLY A 140 -2.22 -24.86 -3.46
CA GLY A 140 -1.82 -24.61 -4.84
C GLY A 140 -1.98 -25.84 -5.75
N GLY A 141 -3.19 -26.37 -5.85
CA GLY A 141 -3.48 -27.65 -6.49
C GLY A 141 -4.19 -27.61 -7.84
N ASP A 142 -4.79 -26.50 -8.28
CA ASP A 142 -5.60 -26.50 -9.51
C ASP A 142 -5.19 -25.35 -10.47
N PHE A 143 -4.37 -25.72 -11.46
CA PHE A 143 -4.24 -25.07 -12.77
C PHE A 143 -4.70 -26.06 -13.84
#